data_AF-A0A2T9ZKT5-F1
#
_entry.id   AF-A0A2T9ZKT5-F1
#
_cell.length_a   1.000
_cell.length_b   1.000
_cell.length_c   1.000
_cell.angle_alpha   90.00
_cell.angle_beta   90.00
_cell.angle_gamma   90.00
#
_symmetry.space_group_name_H-M   'P 1'
#
loop_
_entity.id
_entity.type
_entity.pdbx_description
1 polymer ?
#
loop_
_entity_poly.entity_id
_entity_poly.type
_entity_poly.pdbx_seq_one_letter_code
_entity_poly.pdbx_strand_id
1 'polypeptide(L)'
;MFSIPVFNIIAATGVQKFLGPSSSSLQKSKKSYLLRKYFVNLVLLAMFSTNLLFSFISAFNYPGAYALKSLHEIESQTLNASVHIDTYSAMTGVSRFGERRSDWEYSKTENLGLDEFSTYTYLLTNNPQAHTNQFQKIAEVYGYDSISKEGIYSTLRSLKKPHMISYQKFIFDSESNTFFNFIKLGPKIWLLKNRNLISNYTEPEFEKEKEKVLKIIPFFKY
;
A
#
# COMPACT_ATOMS: atom_id res chain seq x y z
N MET A 1 24.42 -0.16 9.50
CA MET A 1 23.68 -1.28 10.14
C MET A 1 24.16 -1.63 11.56
N PHE A 2 25.15 -0.93 12.14
CA PHE A 2 25.70 -1.20 13.49
C PHE A 2 25.03 -0.45 14.65
N SER A 3 24.12 0.49 14.36
CA SER A 3 23.48 1.34 15.38
C SER A 3 22.33 0.64 16.12
N ILE A 4 21.61 -0.29 15.47
CA ILE A 4 20.47 -0.99 16.07
C ILE A 4 20.90 -1.83 17.29
N PRO A 5 21.99 -2.62 17.25
CA PRO A 5 22.49 -3.34 18.43
C PRO A 5 22.84 -2.42 19.60
N VAL A 6 23.43 -1.25 19.35
CA VAL A 6 23.83 -0.31 20.40
C VAL A 6 22.61 0.24 21.14
N PHE A 7 21.56 0.63 20.42
CA PHE A 7 20.32 1.10 21.05
C PHE A 7 19.62 0.00 21.85
N ASN A 8 19.63 -1.24 21.38
CA ASN A 8 19.05 -2.37 22.10
C ASN A 8 19.78 -2.64 23.43
N ILE A 9 21.11 -2.53 23.46
CA ILE A 9 21.89 -2.68 24.69
C ILE A 9 21.59 -1.54 25.68
N ILE A 10 21.53 -0.30 25.20
CA ILE A 10 21.18 0.87 26.05
C ILE A 10 19.75 0.72 26.60
N ALA A 11 18.80 0.30 25.78
CA ALA A 11 17.43 0.05 26.23
C ALA A 11 17.36 -1.09 27.27
N ALA A 12 18.05 -2.20 27.02
CA ALA A 12 18.10 -3.34 27.94
C ALA A 12 18.73 -2.96 29.28
N THR A 13 19.84 -2.23 29.28
CA THR A 13 20.48 -1.72 30.51
C THR A 13 19.59 -0.71 31.24
N GLY A 14 18.86 0.13 30.52
CA GLY A 14 17.84 1.03 31.08
C GLY A 14 16.72 0.27 31.78
N VAL A 15 16.17 -0.76 31.14
CA VAL A 15 15.12 -1.63 31.73
C VAL A 15 15.66 -2.38 32.94
N GLN A 16 16.89 -2.91 32.87
CA GLN A 16 17.57 -3.57 33.99
C GLN A 16 17.71 -2.63 35.19
N LYS A 17 18.13 -1.38 34.97
CA LYS A 17 18.22 -0.36 36.03
C LYS A 17 16.84 0.04 36.58
N PHE A 18 15.83 0.15 35.72
CA PHE A 18 14.46 0.52 36.10
C PHE A 18 13.74 -0.58 36.91
N LEU A 19 13.94 -1.84 36.54
CA LEU A 19 13.36 -3.00 37.23
C LEU A 19 14.19 -3.46 38.43
N GLY A 20 15.50 -3.21 38.39
CA GLY A 20 16.48 -3.64 39.39
C GLY A 20 16.26 -3.08 40.79
N PRO A 21 17.00 -3.61 41.78
CA PRO A 21 16.92 -3.16 43.16
C PRO A 21 17.39 -1.70 43.23
N SER A 22 16.61 -0.88 43.94
CA SER A 22 16.91 0.54 44.15
C SER A 22 17.04 0.84 45.64
N SER A 23 17.91 1.79 45.96
CA SER A 23 18.26 2.21 47.33
C SER A 23 17.10 2.89 48.07
N SER A 24 16.12 3.43 47.34
CA SER A 24 14.96 4.12 47.93
C SER A 24 13.97 3.14 48.58
N SER A 25 13.44 3.49 49.76
CA SER A 25 12.50 2.63 50.52
C SER A 25 11.21 2.31 49.75
N LEU A 26 10.73 3.25 48.91
CA LEU A 26 9.53 3.10 48.08
C LEU A 26 9.70 2.07 46.92
N GLN A 27 10.91 1.86 46.41
CA GLN A 27 11.15 0.94 45.28
C GLN A 27 11.39 -0.52 45.71
N LYS A 28 11.62 -0.77 47.00
CA LYS A 28 11.84 -2.11 47.58
C LYS A 28 10.55 -2.92 47.76
N SER A 29 9.38 -2.28 47.75
CA SER A 29 8.10 -2.97 47.87
C SER A 29 7.82 -3.90 46.68
N LYS A 30 7.38 -5.14 46.95
CA LYS A 30 6.93 -6.10 45.93
C LYS A 30 5.87 -5.50 44.99
N LYS A 31 4.97 -4.67 45.52
CA LYS A 31 3.94 -3.97 44.75
C LYS A 31 4.55 -2.99 43.75
N SER A 32 5.59 -2.26 44.16
CA SER A 32 6.30 -1.30 43.30
C SER A 32 7.02 -2.01 42.15
N TYR A 33 7.68 -3.16 42.42
CA TYR A 33 8.30 -3.97 41.37
C TYR A 33 7.28 -4.51 40.35
N LEU A 34 6.15 -5.05 40.81
CA LEU A 34 5.10 -5.54 39.93
C LEU A 34 4.56 -4.43 39.02
N LEU A 35 4.28 -3.24 39.56
CA LEU A 35 3.83 -2.09 38.77
C LEU A 35 4.85 -1.70 37.69
N ARG A 36 6.14 -1.61 38.02
CA ARG A 36 7.21 -1.33 37.04
C ARG A 36 7.29 -2.41 35.96
N LYS A 37 7.15 -3.69 36.35
CA LYS A 37 7.13 -4.82 35.40
C LYS A 37 5.93 -4.73 34.45
N TYR A 38 4.72 -4.49 34.96
CA TYR A 38 3.53 -4.31 34.12
C TYR A 38 3.68 -3.13 33.17
N PHE A 39 4.22 -2.01 33.65
CA PHE A 39 4.49 -0.84 32.82
C PHE A 39 5.44 -1.16 31.66
N VAL A 40 6.58 -1.82 31.92
CA VAL A 40 7.52 -2.22 30.87
C VAL A 40 6.85 -3.13 29.83
N ASN A 41 6.08 -4.13 30.28
CA ASN A 41 5.37 -5.03 29.35
C ASN A 41 4.32 -4.29 28.52
N LEU A 42 3.58 -3.33 29.10
CA LEU A 42 2.61 -2.52 28.39
C LEU A 42 3.29 -1.65 27.31
N VAL A 43 4.43 -1.05 27.62
CA VAL A 43 5.22 -0.27 26.65
C VAL A 43 5.70 -1.16 25.51
N LEU A 44 6.25 -2.34 25.81
CA LEU A 44 6.71 -3.28 24.79
C LEU A 44 5.56 -3.74 23.88
N LEU A 45 4.38 -4.05 24.45
CA LEU A 45 3.21 -4.42 23.68
C LEU A 45 2.76 -3.27 22.77
N ALA A 46 2.71 -2.04 23.28
CA ALA A 46 2.37 -0.86 22.49
C ALA A 46 3.37 -0.61 21.35
N MET A 47 4.67 -0.77 21.60
CA MET A 47 5.71 -0.66 20.58
C MET A 47 5.58 -1.76 19.52
N PHE A 48 5.31 -2.99 19.93
CA PHE A 48 5.10 -4.09 18.98
C PHE A 48 3.87 -3.83 18.09
N SER A 49 2.73 -3.46 18.69
CA SER A 49 1.50 -3.16 17.95
C SER A 49 1.66 -1.98 16.99
N THR A 50 2.37 -0.92 17.39
CA THR A 50 2.62 0.24 16.50
C THR A 50 3.56 -0.11 15.35
N ASN A 51 4.61 -0.90 15.59
CA ASN A 51 5.48 -1.40 14.52
C ASN A 51 4.72 -2.30 13.54
N LEU A 52 3.84 -3.18 14.03
CA LEU A 52 3.01 -4.02 13.18
C LEU A 52 2.07 -3.17 12.32
N LEU A 53 1.43 -2.15 12.90
CA LEU A 53 0.57 -1.22 12.19
C LEU A 53 1.33 -0.44 11.11
N PHE A 54 2.50 0.11 11.43
CA PHE A 54 3.30 0.84 10.44
C PHE A 54 3.86 -0.09 9.35
N SER A 55 4.26 -1.30 9.70
CA SER A 55 4.69 -2.31 8.72
C SER A 55 3.54 -2.62 7.75
N PHE A 56 2.33 -2.82 8.28
CA PHE A 56 1.13 -3.02 7.47
C PHE A 56 0.84 -1.83 6.54
N ILE A 57 0.83 -0.59 7.06
CA ILE A 57 0.60 0.62 6.26
C ILE A 57 1.68 0.78 5.18
N SER A 58 2.94 0.49 5.50
CA SER A 58 4.07 0.67 4.59
C SER A 58 3.95 -0.17 3.32
N ALA A 59 3.27 -1.31 3.38
CA ALA A 59 3.06 -2.14 2.21
C ALA A 59 2.19 -1.46 1.13
N PHE A 60 1.35 -0.50 1.50
CA PHE A 60 0.53 0.29 0.57
C PHE A 60 1.30 1.46 -0.09
N ASN A 61 2.58 1.68 0.28
CA ASN A 61 3.44 2.68 -0.36
C ASN A 61 4.12 2.18 -1.65
N TYR A 62 3.83 0.95 -2.09
CA TYR A 62 4.40 0.35 -3.29
C TYR A 62 3.36 0.05 -4.40
N PRO A 63 2.44 0.99 -4.74
CA PRO A 63 1.42 0.74 -5.77
C PRO A 63 2.03 0.38 -7.14
N GLY A 64 3.25 0.82 -7.47
CA GLY A 64 3.92 0.50 -8.73
C GLY A 64 4.15 -1.01 -8.91
N ALA A 65 4.66 -1.67 -7.86
CA ALA A 65 4.83 -3.12 -7.88
C ALA A 65 3.50 -3.85 -8.15
N TYR A 66 2.42 -3.40 -7.52
CA TYR A 66 1.08 -3.98 -7.73
C TYR A 66 0.51 -3.65 -9.11
N ALA A 67 0.82 -2.48 -9.67
CA ALA A 67 0.40 -2.08 -11.02
C ALA A 67 1.02 -2.98 -12.08
N LEU A 68 2.33 -3.21 -12.05
CA LEU A 68 2.99 -4.12 -12.99
C LEU A 68 2.46 -5.55 -12.84
N LYS A 69 2.36 -6.07 -11.61
CA LYS A 69 1.78 -7.39 -11.34
C LYS A 69 0.37 -7.52 -11.92
N SER A 70 -0.48 -6.51 -11.69
CA SER A 70 -1.87 -6.55 -12.13
C SER A 70 -2.00 -6.41 -13.63
N LEU A 71 -1.11 -5.66 -14.29
CA LEU A 71 -1.07 -5.56 -15.74
C LEU A 71 -0.81 -6.93 -16.38
N HIS A 72 0.16 -7.69 -15.87
CA HIS A 72 0.42 -9.06 -16.34
C HIS A 72 -0.75 -10.02 -16.11
N GLU A 73 -1.50 -9.83 -15.02
CA GLU A 73 -2.68 -10.65 -14.73
C GLU A 73 -3.86 -10.31 -15.66
N ILE A 74 -4.15 -9.03 -15.85
CA ILE A 74 -5.28 -8.56 -16.65
C ILE A 74 -5.05 -8.86 -18.14
N GLU A 75 -3.83 -8.62 -18.63
CA GLU A 75 -3.48 -8.72 -20.05
C GLU A 75 -2.63 -9.96 -20.33
N SER A 76 -2.92 -11.07 -19.64
CA SER A 76 -2.14 -12.31 -19.71
C SER A 76 -2.04 -12.94 -21.10
N GLN A 77 -3.01 -12.65 -21.98
CA GLN A 77 -3.08 -13.16 -23.36
C GLN A 77 -2.34 -12.29 -24.37
N THR A 78 -1.89 -11.08 -23.99
CA THR A 78 -1.20 -10.17 -24.91
C THR A 78 0.23 -10.65 -25.16
N LEU A 79 0.57 -10.78 -26.44
CA LEU A 79 1.91 -11.13 -26.90
C LEU A 79 2.66 -9.88 -27.33
N ASN A 80 3.97 -9.84 -27.10
CA ASN A 80 4.86 -8.80 -27.62
C ASN A 80 4.43 -7.36 -27.27
N ALA A 81 4.05 -7.13 -26.01
CA ALA A 81 3.62 -5.81 -25.55
C ALA A 81 4.79 -4.91 -25.19
N SER A 82 4.63 -3.60 -25.44
CA SER A 82 5.54 -2.57 -24.94
C SER A 82 4.86 -1.77 -23.83
N VAL A 83 5.52 -1.68 -22.67
CA VAL A 83 5.00 -1.02 -21.47
C VAL A 83 5.87 0.17 -21.12
N HIS A 84 5.28 1.37 -21.09
CA HIS A 84 5.94 2.52 -20.51
C HIS A 84 5.66 2.62 -19.01
N ILE A 85 6.71 2.93 -18.25
CA ILE A 85 6.69 3.07 -16.80
C ILE A 85 7.09 4.50 -16.45
N ASP A 86 6.17 5.26 -15.88
CA ASP A 86 6.47 6.61 -15.42
C ASP A 86 7.39 6.61 -14.18
N THR A 87 7.93 7.78 -13.88
CA THR A 87 8.86 7.99 -12.77
C THR A 87 8.25 7.58 -11.43
N TYR A 88 6.97 7.91 -11.20
CA TYR A 88 6.30 7.60 -9.94
C TYR A 88 6.07 6.09 -9.75
N SER A 89 5.68 5.38 -10.82
CA SER A 89 5.51 3.92 -10.80
C SER A 89 6.84 3.22 -10.53
N ALA A 90 7.93 3.68 -11.15
CA ALA A 90 9.28 3.20 -10.86
C ALA A 90 9.69 3.42 -9.40
N MET A 91 9.47 4.63 -8.86
CA MET A 91 9.78 4.97 -7.46
C MET A 91 8.95 4.16 -6.45
N THR A 92 7.78 3.69 -6.84
CA THR A 92 6.86 2.93 -5.99
C THR A 92 6.86 1.42 -6.27
N GLY A 93 7.96 0.90 -6.79
CA GLY A 93 8.26 -0.54 -6.78
C GLY A 93 8.14 -1.26 -8.12
N VAL A 94 7.90 -0.55 -9.24
CA VAL A 94 8.16 -1.17 -10.55
C VAL A 94 9.67 -1.37 -10.70
N SER A 95 10.09 -2.63 -10.86
CA SER A 95 11.48 -3.03 -11.00
C SER A 95 11.59 -4.29 -11.85
N ARG A 96 12.81 -4.58 -12.33
CA ARG A 96 13.10 -5.77 -13.16
C ARG A 96 12.72 -7.09 -12.50
N PHE A 97 12.74 -7.17 -11.16
CA PHE A 97 12.30 -8.38 -10.44
C PHE A 97 10.79 -8.67 -10.61
N GLY A 98 10.00 -7.66 -10.99
CA GLY A 98 8.57 -7.79 -11.25
C GLY A 98 8.25 -8.15 -12.71
N GLU A 99 9.23 -8.18 -13.62
CA GLU A 99 9.04 -8.51 -15.02
C GLU A 99 8.86 -10.02 -15.18
N ARG A 100 7.60 -10.46 -15.34
CA ARG A 100 7.24 -11.89 -15.44
C ARG A 100 7.12 -12.40 -16.88
N ARG A 101 7.13 -11.49 -17.86
CA ARG A 101 6.93 -11.76 -19.28
C ARG A 101 8.22 -11.44 -20.03
N SER A 102 8.83 -12.45 -20.64
CA SER A 102 10.06 -12.30 -21.44
C SER A 102 9.78 -11.78 -22.85
N ASP A 103 8.55 -11.90 -23.31
CA ASP A 103 8.07 -11.40 -24.60
C ASP A 103 7.66 -9.91 -24.54
N TRP A 104 7.66 -9.29 -23.37
CA TRP A 104 7.28 -7.89 -23.20
C TRP A 104 8.52 -7.00 -23.05
N GLU A 105 8.41 -5.77 -23.53
CA GLU A 105 9.45 -4.75 -23.39
C GLU A 105 9.00 -3.67 -22.40
N TYR A 106 9.89 -3.27 -21.49
CA TYR A 106 9.60 -2.30 -20.43
C TYR A 106 10.52 -1.09 -20.57
N SER A 107 9.93 0.08 -20.76
CA SER A 107 10.65 1.33 -20.99
C SER A 107 10.33 2.36 -19.92
N LYS A 108 11.39 2.89 -19.30
CA LYS A 108 11.31 4.05 -18.39
C LYS A 108 11.83 5.32 -19.06
N THR A 109 11.70 5.42 -20.38
CA THR A 109 12.19 6.59 -21.12
C THR A 109 11.48 7.85 -20.64
N GLU A 110 12.25 8.80 -20.13
CA GLU A 110 11.74 10.07 -19.59
C GLU A 110 11.70 11.15 -20.70
N ASN A 111 10.90 12.20 -20.50
CA ASN A 111 10.80 13.36 -21.42
C ASN A 111 10.24 13.04 -22.83
N LEU A 112 9.40 12.02 -22.94
CA LEU A 112 8.65 11.72 -24.16
C LEU A 112 7.59 12.81 -24.43
N GLY A 113 7.46 13.21 -25.70
CA GLY A 113 6.33 13.98 -26.19
C GLY A 113 5.04 13.15 -26.22
N LEU A 114 3.88 13.82 -26.21
CA LEU A 114 2.56 13.15 -26.20
C LEU A 114 2.36 12.16 -27.36
N ASP A 115 2.93 12.45 -28.53
CA ASP A 115 2.82 11.58 -29.70
C ASP A 115 3.73 10.36 -29.62
N GLU A 116 4.86 10.44 -28.93
CA GLU A 116 5.79 9.33 -28.75
C GLU A 116 5.23 8.23 -27.86
N PHE A 117 4.27 8.56 -26.98
CA PHE A 117 3.59 7.53 -26.18
C PHE A 117 2.79 6.55 -27.04
N SER A 118 2.36 6.95 -28.24
CA SER A 118 1.53 6.12 -29.13
C SER A 118 2.18 4.80 -29.57
N THR A 119 3.50 4.67 -29.43
CA THR A 119 4.24 3.44 -29.74
C THR A 119 4.09 2.36 -28.65
N TYR A 120 3.66 2.74 -27.45
CA TYR A 120 3.50 1.80 -26.34
C TYR A 120 2.12 1.14 -26.35
N THR A 121 2.08 -0.13 -25.98
CA THR A 121 0.85 -0.90 -25.78
C THR A 121 0.14 -0.49 -24.49
N TYR A 122 0.92 -0.34 -23.42
CA TYR A 122 0.41 0.00 -22.08
C TYR A 122 1.21 1.12 -21.42
N LEU A 123 0.55 1.91 -20.58
CA LEU A 123 1.19 2.89 -19.71
C LEU A 123 0.87 2.60 -18.25
N LEU A 124 1.89 2.64 -17.40
CA LEU A 124 1.76 2.79 -15.96
C LEU A 124 2.07 4.24 -15.61
N THR A 125 1.05 5.01 -15.21
CA THR A 125 1.18 6.45 -14.98
C THR A 125 0.43 6.91 -13.74
N ASN A 126 0.97 7.91 -13.04
CA ASN A 126 0.29 8.66 -11.99
C ASN A 126 -0.54 9.85 -12.53
N ASN A 127 -0.44 10.15 -13.83
CA ASN A 127 -1.15 11.26 -14.47
C ASN A 127 -1.95 10.77 -15.69
N PRO A 128 -3.09 10.09 -15.48
CA PRO A 128 -3.87 9.52 -16.58
C PRO A 128 -4.49 10.57 -17.50
N GLN A 129 -4.71 11.80 -17.00
CA GLN A 129 -5.39 12.87 -17.73
C GLN A 129 -4.60 13.32 -18.96
N ALA A 130 -3.27 13.23 -18.91
CA ALA A 130 -2.40 13.61 -20.02
C ALA A 130 -2.53 12.67 -21.23
N HIS A 131 -3.09 11.46 -21.06
CA HIS A 131 -3.07 10.40 -22.06
C HIS A 131 -4.47 9.94 -22.51
N THR A 132 -5.54 10.60 -22.08
CA THR A 132 -6.95 10.18 -22.31
C THR A 132 -7.36 10.07 -23.78
N ASN A 133 -6.72 10.85 -24.66
CA ASN A 133 -6.99 10.86 -26.09
C ASN A 133 -6.51 9.58 -26.78
N GLN A 134 -5.30 9.12 -26.46
CA GLN A 134 -4.67 7.95 -27.11
C GLN A 134 -4.88 6.66 -26.33
N PHE A 135 -5.15 6.75 -25.02
CA PHE A 135 -5.24 5.61 -24.13
C PHE A 135 -6.59 5.54 -23.41
N GLN A 136 -7.05 4.32 -23.17
CA GLN A 136 -8.18 4.01 -22.32
C GLN A 136 -7.69 3.48 -20.97
N LYS A 137 -8.34 3.91 -19.89
CA LYS A 137 -8.06 3.39 -18.55
C LYS A 137 -8.69 2.01 -18.39
N ILE A 138 -7.88 1.01 -18.05
CA ILE A 138 -8.34 -0.36 -17.79
C ILE A 138 -8.41 -0.68 -16.29
N ALA A 139 -7.50 -0.09 -15.49
CA ALA A 139 -7.49 -0.30 -14.05
C ALA A 139 -6.85 0.87 -13.29
N GLU A 140 -7.11 0.93 -11.99
CA GLU A 140 -6.49 1.84 -11.05
C GLU A 140 -6.03 1.10 -9.79
N VAL A 141 -4.78 1.36 -9.40
CA VAL A 141 -4.15 0.75 -8.24
C VAL A 141 -4.15 1.74 -7.10
N TYR A 142 -4.73 1.31 -5.98
CA TYR A 142 -4.83 2.08 -4.77
C TYR A 142 -3.56 1.91 -3.94
N GLY A 143 -3.13 3.00 -3.31
CA GLY A 143 -2.04 3.03 -2.36
C GLY A 143 -2.40 3.89 -1.15
N TYR A 144 -1.50 3.96 -0.18
CA TYR A 144 -1.66 4.84 0.97
C TYR A 144 -1.85 6.28 0.52
N ASP A 145 -2.87 6.96 1.03
CA ASP A 145 -3.17 8.34 0.68
C ASP A 145 -3.04 9.27 1.87
N SER A 146 -3.80 9.03 2.93
CA SER A 146 -3.87 9.94 4.06
C SER A 146 -4.39 9.27 5.33
N ILE A 147 -4.32 10.00 6.44
CA ILE A 147 -4.92 9.61 7.71
C ILE A 147 -6.14 10.49 7.99
N SER A 148 -7.27 9.86 8.30
CA SER A 148 -8.53 10.51 8.66
C SER A 148 -8.56 10.84 10.16
N LYS A 149 -8.60 12.12 10.53
CA LYS A 149 -8.73 12.53 11.94
C LYS A 149 -10.07 12.09 12.50
N GLU A 150 -11.13 12.27 11.72
CA GLU A 150 -12.50 11.88 12.05
C GLU A 150 -12.57 10.36 12.25
N GLY A 151 -11.85 9.60 11.43
CA GLY A 151 -11.69 8.16 11.54
C GLY A 151 -11.01 7.72 12.84
N ILE A 152 -9.96 8.44 13.28
CA ILE A 152 -9.31 8.16 14.56
C ILE A 152 -10.31 8.36 15.70
N TYR A 153 -11.03 9.49 15.72
CA TYR A 153 -12.00 9.78 16.77
C TYR A 153 -13.15 8.78 16.79
N SER A 154 -13.65 8.36 15.61
CA SER A 154 -14.71 7.37 15.52
C SER A 154 -14.23 6.00 16.02
N THR A 155 -13.02 5.58 15.64
CA THR A 155 -12.41 4.32 16.11
C THR A 155 -12.20 4.32 17.62
N LEU A 156 -11.65 5.40 18.19
CA LEU A 156 -11.51 5.54 19.64
C LEU A 156 -12.86 5.52 20.37
N ARG A 157 -13.91 6.09 19.78
CA ARG A 157 -15.27 6.07 20.33
C ARG A 157 -15.87 4.66 20.27
N SER A 158 -15.68 3.95 19.16
CA SER A 158 -16.16 2.58 18.97
C SER A 158 -15.53 1.60 19.96
N LEU A 159 -14.25 1.79 20.30
CA LEU A 159 -13.57 0.98 21.34
C LEU A 159 -14.24 1.06 22.72
N LYS A 160 -15.00 2.13 23.02
CA LYS A 160 -15.78 2.24 24.26
C LYS A 160 -17.06 1.40 24.24
N LYS A 161 -17.51 0.93 23.07
CA LYS A 161 -18.73 0.12 22.86
C LYS A 161 -18.43 -1.08 21.94
N PRO A 162 -17.57 -2.03 22.38
CA PRO A 162 -17.04 -3.08 21.52
C PRO A 162 -18.12 -4.03 20.97
N HIS A 163 -19.22 -4.22 21.69
CA HIS A 163 -20.35 -5.07 21.27
C HIS A 163 -21.09 -4.55 20.02
N MET A 164 -20.86 -3.29 19.61
CA MET A 164 -21.47 -2.70 18.42
C MET A 164 -20.55 -2.71 17.18
N ILE A 165 -19.32 -3.24 17.30
CA ILE A 165 -18.34 -3.21 16.22
C ILE A 165 -18.57 -4.38 15.27
N SER A 166 -18.92 -4.09 14.02
CA SER A 166 -18.77 -5.07 12.94
C SER A 166 -17.28 -5.20 12.60
N TYR A 167 -16.66 -6.34 12.93
CA TYR A 167 -15.22 -6.54 12.78
C TYR A 167 -14.74 -6.43 11.33
N GLN A 168 -15.50 -6.93 10.36
CA GLN A 168 -15.12 -6.83 8.93
C GLN A 168 -15.11 -5.37 8.48
N LYS A 169 -16.19 -4.62 8.76
CA LYS A 169 -16.30 -3.19 8.43
C LYS A 169 -15.32 -2.33 9.22
N PHE A 170 -14.94 -2.77 10.42
CA PHE A 170 -13.93 -2.10 11.23
C PHE A 170 -12.52 -2.27 10.64
N ILE A 171 -12.17 -3.45 10.15
CA ILE A 171 -10.85 -3.71 9.58
C ILE A 171 -10.73 -3.01 8.23
N PHE A 172 -11.67 -3.22 7.32
CA PHE A 172 -11.67 -2.59 6.01
C PHE A 172 -13.09 -2.21 5.58
N ASP A 173 -13.25 -0.94 5.20
CA ASP A 173 -14.48 -0.42 4.62
C ASP A 173 -14.28 -0.16 3.12
N SER A 174 -14.91 -0.98 2.29
CA SER A 174 -14.79 -0.91 0.82
C SER A 174 -15.47 0.31 0.22
N GLU A 175 -16.48 0.88 0.89
CA GLU A 175 -17.17 2.08 0.43
C GLU A 175 -16.24 3.29 0.52
N SER A 176 -15.62 3.47 1.68
CA SER A 176 -14.70 4.58 1.94
C SER A 176 -13.24 4.30 1.58
N ASN A 177 -12.89 3.04 1.27
CA ASN A 177 -11.52 2.56 1.06
C ASN A 177 -10.62 2.87 2.24
N THR A 178 -11.14 2.63 3.44
CA THR A 178 -10.41 2.89 4.68
C THR A 178 -10.11 1.62 5.44
N PHE A 179 -8.89 1.52 5.95
CA PHE A 179 -8.52 0.55 6.96
C PHE A 179 -8.66 1.16 8.35
N PHE A 180 -9.24 0.39 9.29
CA PHE A 180 -9.46 0.84 10.67
C PHE A 180 -10.27 2.15 10.78
N ASN A 181 -11.04 2.50 9.74
CA ASN A 181 -11.71 3.79 9.50
C ASN A 181 -10.79 5.02 9.38
N PHE A 182 -9.48 4.89 9.59
CA PHE A 182 -8.57 6.05 9.63
C PHE A 182 -7.42 6.03 8.63
N ILE A 183 -7.05 4.89 8.04
CA ILE A 183 -6.06 4.85 6.94
C ILE A 183 -6.83 4.89 5.64
N LYS A 184 -6.74 6.00 4.91
CA LYS A 184 -7.38 6.18 3.60
C LYS A 184 -6.48 5.66 2.49
N LEU A 185 -7.07 4.88 1.60
CA LEU A 185 -6.45 4.50 0.34
C LEU A 185 -7.06 5.29 -0.81
N GLY A 186 -6.20 5.70 -1.75
CA GLY A 186 -6.60 6.43 -2.95
C GLY A 186 -5.90 5.88 -4.19
N PRO A 187 -6.44 6.13 -5.39
CA PRO A 187 -5.81 5.70 -6.62
C PRO A 187 -4.48 6.44 -6.79
N LYS A 188 -3.40 5.71 -7.07
CA LYS A 188 -2.04 6.25 -7.22
C LYS A 188 -1.45 6.02 -8.60
N ILE A 189 -1.77 4.89 -9.21
CA ILE A 189 -1.28 4.51 -10.54
C ILE A 189 -2.45 3.99 -11.35
N TRP A 190 -2.51 4.42 -12.60
CA TRP A 190 -3.48 3.99 -13.57
C TRP A 190 -2.80 3.13 -14.63
N LEU A 191 -3.47 2.03 -14.96
CA LEU A 191 -3.10 1.14 -16.04
C LEU A 191 -3.89 1.61 -17.25
N LEU A 192 -3.18 2.05 -18.27
CA LEU A 192 -3.77 2.54 -19.51
C LEU A 192 -3.40 1.61 -20.66
N LYS A 193 -4.35 1.40 -21.57
CA LYS A 193 -4.20 0.58 -22.78
C LYS A 193 -4.39 1.46 -24.01
N ASN A 194 -3.52 1.32 -25.00
CA ASN A 194 -3.56 2.11 -26.22
C ASN A 194 -4.83 1.80 -27.03
N ARG A 195 -5.59 2.83 -27.41
CA ARG A 195 -6.86 2.69 -28.14
C ARG A 195 -6.68 2.15 -29.55
N ASN A 196 -5.57 2.48 -30.22
CA ASN A 196 -5.32 2.08 -31.60
C ASN A 196 -5.10 0.55 -31.75
N LEU A 197 -4.82 -0.14 -30.65
CA LEU A 197 -4.68 -1.60 -30.61
C LEU A 197 -5.99 -2.31 -30.24
N ILE A 198 -7.02 -1.55 -29.85
CA ILE A 198 -8.37 -2.07 -29.51
C ILE A 198 -9.21 -2.27 -30.78
N SER A 199 -9.03 -1.40 -31.79
CA SER A 199 -9.81 -1.38 -33.04
C SER A 199 -9.60 -2.57 -33.99
N ASN A 200 -8.69 -3.50 -33.68
CA ASN A 200 -8.49 -4.72 -34.46
C ASN A 200 -9.36 -5.91 -33.99
N TYR A 201 -10.17 -5.72 -32.94
CA TYR A 201 -11.20 -6.69 -32.53
C TYR A 201 -12.57 -6.24 -33.07
N THR A 202 -13.15 -7.07 -33.94
CA THR A 202 -14.49 -6.85 -34.53
C THR A 202 -15.56 -6.60 -33.45
N GLU A 203 -16.40 -5.59 -33.70
CA GLU A 203 -17.34 -4.92 -32.79
C GLU A 203 -18.45 -5.73 -32.05
N PRO A 204 -18.83 -7.00 -32.33
CA PRO A 204 -19.99 -7.58 -31.63
C PRO A 204 -19.76 -8.00 -30.17
N GLU A 205 -18.52 -8.32 -29.77
CA GLU A 205 -18.21 -8.74 -28.38
C GLU A 205 -17.78 -7.58 -27.46
N PHE A 206 -17.28 -6.48 -28.04
CA PHE A 206 -16.71 -5.36 -27.29
C PHE A 206 -17.76 -4.42 -26.67
N GLU A 207 -18.96 -4.30 -27.25
CA GLU A 207 -20.00 -3.40 -26.74
C GLU A 207 -20.67 -3.88 -25.43
N LYS A 208 -20.44 -5.14 -25.00
CA LYS A 208 -20.96 -5.65 -23.73
C LYS A 208 -20.00 -5.45 -22.54
N GLU A 209 -18.70 -5.27 -22.78
CA GLU A 209 -17.73 -4.86 -21.74
C GLU A 209 -17.60 -3.33 -21.67
N LYS A 210 -18.72 -2.66 -21.39
CA LYS A 210 -18.66 -1.25 -20.99
C LYS A 210 -17.82 -1.11 -19.72
N GLU A 211 -16.67 -0.46 -19.88
CA GLU A 211 -16.18 0.65 -19.05
C GLU A 211 -16.01 0.41 -17.54
N LYS A 212 -15.90 -0.82 -17.06
CA LYS A 212 -15.60 -1.03 -15.64
C LYS A 212 -14.10 -0.99 -15.41
N VAL A 213 -13.59 0.21 -15.14
CA VAL A 213 -12.21 0.40 -14.65
C VAL A 213 -12.03 -0.47 -13.40
N LEU A 214 -11.09 -1.42 -13.48
CA LEU A 214 -10.84 -2.34 -12.38
C LEU A 214 -10.16 -1.61 -11.22
N LYS A 215 -10.74 -1.73 -10.04
CA LYS A 215 -10.20 -1.19 -8.81
C LYS A 215 -9.32 -2.23 -8.13
N ILE A 216 -8.03 -1.94 -8.03
CA ILE A 216 -7.04 -2.84 -7.44
C ILE A 216 -6.63 -2.29 -6.09
N ILE A 217 -7.02 -2.99 -5.02
CA ILE A 217 -6.55 -2.70 -3.67
C ILE A 217 -5.52 -3.77 -3.30
N PRO A 218 -4.27 -3.38 -2.99
CA PRO A 218 -3.26 -4.31 -2.48
C PRO A 218 -3.81 -5.16 -1.33
N PHE A 219 -3.44 -6.44 -1.28
CA PHE A 219 -3.85 -7.47 -0.31
C PHE A 219 -5.24 -8.13 -0.47
N PHE A 220 -6.18 -7.60 -1.26
CA PHE A 220 -7.53 -8.18 -1.38
C PHE A 220 -7.80 -9.00 -2.67
N LYS A 221 -6.74 -9.42 -3.37
CA LYS A 221 -6.84 -10.38 -4.48
C LYS A 221 -6.29 -11.74 -4.04
N TYR A 222 -7.07 -12.48 -3.23
CA TYR A 222 -6.96 -13.94 -3.03
C TYR A 222 -8.32 -14.50 -2.65
#